data_AF-A0A8S2FJH7-F1
#
_entry.id   AF-A0A8S2FJH7-F1
#
_cell.length_a   1.000
_cell.length_b   1.000
_cell.length_c   1.000
_cell.angle_alpha   90.00
_cell.angle_beta   90.00
_cell.angle_gamma   90.00
#
_symmetry.space_group_name_H-M   'P 1'
#
loop_
_entity.id
_entity.type
_entity.pdbx_description
1 polymer ?
#
loop_
_entity_poly.entity_id
_entity_poly.type
_entity_poly.pdbx_seq_one_letter_code
_entity_poly.pdbx_strand_id
1 'polypeptide(L)'
;RANRDHAAGCVTPVISQNSLISSIAQNVLSINPFQQMINEIIKQKIAPLETRMQQLEEMVQDLQERNDCLNYKTNDLAQYQRRCAFHIYGIAENKEGNKNAIIKYIGKVMGVKVEDSDIYASHRLKQNKQGDDC
;
A
#
# COMPACT_ATOMS: atom_id res chain seq x y z
N ARG A 1 68.09 -31.23 59.29
CA ARG A 1 67.65 -32.27 58.32
C ARG A 1 66.35 -32.83 58.88
N ALA A 2 65.18 -32.84 58.24
CA ALA A 2 64.85 -32.64 56.83
C ALA A 2 63.37 -32.21 56.70
N ASN A 3 63.06 -31.63 55.54
CA ASN A 3 61.75 -31.27 54.97
C ASN A 3 60.67 -32.36 55.10
N ARG A 4 59.39 -31.96 55.11
CA ARG A 4 58.50 -32.08 53.93
C ARG A 4 57.13 -31.43 54.14
N ASP A 5 56.80 -30.62 53.15
CA ASP A 5 55.50 -30.05 52.81
C ASP A 5 54.45 -31.12 52.40
N HIS A 6 53.22 -30.63 52.16
CA HIS A 6 52.09 -31.20 51.39
C HIS A 6 51.01 -31.93 52.23
N ALA A 7 49.71 -31.69 52.07
CA ALA A 7 48.96 -30.95 51.07
C ALA A 7 47.64 -30.46 51.69
N ALA A 8 47.20 -29.26 51.32
CA ALA A 8 45.81 -28.85 51.48
C ALA A 8 44.94 -29.77 50.63
N GLY A 9 44.20 -30.68 51.28
CA GLY A 9 43.19 -31.50 50.63
C GLY A 9 42.07 -30.59 50.14
N CYS A 10 42.03 -30.34 48.84
CA CYS A 10 40.88 -29.75 48.16
C CYS A 10 39.73 -30.77 48.27
N VAL A 11 38.80 -30.54 49.20
CA VAL A 11 37.56 -31.30 49.30
C VAL A 11 36.62 -30.78 48.22
N THR A 12 36.57 -31.45 47.08
CA THR A 12 35.50 -31.23 46.11
C THR A 12 34.21 -31.85 46.65
N PRO A 13 33.09 -31.12 46.71
CA PRO A 13 31.83 -31.70 47.14
C PRO A 13 31.38 -32.73 46.09
N VAL A 14 31.28 -34.00 46.50
CA VAL A 14 30.67 -35.05 45.69
C VAL A 14 29.16 -34.80 45.70
N ILE A 15 28.67 -34.10 44.67
CA ILE A 15 27.24 -33.94 44.46
C ILE A 15 26.68 -35.31 44.09
N SER A 16 25.76 -35.83 44.91
CA SER A 16 25.10 -37.11 44.69
C SER A 16 24.34 -37.09 43.35
N GLN A 17 24.53 -38.11 42.51
CA GLN A 17 23.81 -38.21 41.24
C GLN A 17 22.29 -38.15 41.43
N ASN A 18 21.79 -38.61 42.57
CA ASN A 18 20.37 -38.57 42.92
C ASN A 18 19.85 -37.14 43.16
N SER A 19 20.68 -36.23 43.70
CA SER A 19 20.26 -34.84 43.89
C SER A 19 20.21 -34.08 42.56
N LEU A 20 21.13 -34.37 41.64
CA LEU A 20 21.11 -33.81 40.28
C LEU A 20 19.88 -34.27 39.49
N ILE A 21 19.56 -35.57 39.54
CA ILE A 21 18.37 -36.13 38.88
C ILE A 21 17.08 -35.49 39.43
N SER A 22 16.99 -35.29 40.75
CA SER A 22 15.84 -34.63 41.37
C SER A 22 15.67 -33.17 40.94
N SER A 23 16.75 -32.39 40.92
CA SER A 23 16.69 -31.00 40.43
C SER A 23 16.36 -30.90 38.94
N ILE A 24 16.88 -31.81 38.11
CA ILE A 24 16.53 -31.87 36.69
C ILE A 24 15.04 -32.19 36.52
N ALA A 25 14.51 -33.16 37.28
CA ALA A 25 13.09 -33.51 37.24
C ALA A 25 12.19 -32.33 37.63
N GLN A 26 12.56 -31.57 38.67
CA GLN A 26 11.83 -30.35 39.07
C GLN A 26 11.89 -29.25 38.00
N ASN A 27 13.03 -29.09 37.33
CA ASN A 27 13.17 -28.15 36.22
C ASN A 27 12.31 -28.57 35.01
N VAL A 28 12.26 -29.86 34.67
CA VAL A 28 11.41 -30.36 33.58
C VAL A 28 9.92 -30.17 33.90
N LEU A 29 9.51 -30.44 35.14
CA LEU A 29 8.13 -30.23 35.60
C LEU A 29 7.70 -28.76 35.54
N SER A 30 8.63 -27.84 35.78
CA SER A 30 8.35 -26.40 35.69
C SER A 30 8.40 -25.85 34.26
N ILE A 31 9.16 -26.46 33.34
CA ILE A 31 9.24 -26.03 31.92
C ILE A 31 7.99 -26.42 31.12
N ASN A 32 7.43 -27.60 31.36
CA ASN A 32 6.24 -28.09 30.65
C ASN A 32 5.03 -27.14 30.65
N PRO A 33 4.61 -26.52 31.77
CA PRO A 33 3.48 -25.59 31.77
C PRO A 33 3.78 -24.31 30.99
N PHE A 34 5.03 -23.84 30.95
CA PHE A 34 5.40 -22.69 30.11
C PHE A 34 5.32 -23.03 28.62
N GLN A 35 5.76 -24.23 28.21
CA GLN A 35 5.58 -24.70 26.84
C GLN A 35 4.11 -24.78 26.43
N GLN A 36 3.25 -25.29 27.32
CA GLN A 36 1.80 -25.33 27.08
C GLN A 36 1.22 -23.92 26.95
N MET A 37 1.60 -22.98 27.82
CA MET A 37 1.15 -21.59 27.74
C MET A 37 1.58 -20.90 26.44
N ILE A 38 2.83 -21.11 26.00
CA ILE A 38 3.34 -20.58 24.73
C ILE A 38 2.51 -21.13 23.55
N ASN A 39 2.24 -22.44 23.55
CA ASN A 39 1.46 -23.07 22.49
C ASN A 39 0.02 -22.55 22.43
N GLU A 40 -0.61 -22.28 23.59
CA GLU A 40 -1.94 -21.70 23.64
C GLU A 40 -1.97 -20.23 23.19
N ILE A 41 -0.95 -19.43 23.54
CA ILE A 41 -0.84 -18.05 23.04
C ILE A 41 -0.66 -18.04 21.52
N ILE A 42 0.20 -18.92 20.99
CA ILE A 42 0.43 -19.11 19.56
C ILE A 42 -0.90 -19.43 18.87
N LYS A 43 -1.65 -20.41 19.36
CA LYS A 43 -2.96 -20.76 18.78
C LYS A 43 -3.98 -19.62 18.87
N GLN A 44 -4.09 -18.98 20.02
CA GLN A 44 -5.10 -17.94 20.24
C GLN A 44 -4.83 -16.64 19.50
N LYS A 45 -3.56 -16.34 19.18
CA LYS A 45 -3.20 -15.06 18.55
C LYS A 45 -2.82 -15.20 17.09
N ILE A 46 -2.10 -16.25 16.70
CA ILE A 46 -1.62 -16.39 15.32
C ILE A 46 -2.78 -16.78 14.39
N ALA A 47 -3.60 -17.75 14.76
CA ALA A 47 -4.73 -18.17 13.93
C ALA A 47 -5.72 -17.03 13.56
N PRO A 48 -6.17 -16.17 14.48
CA PRO A 48 -7.03 -15.04 14.11
C PRO A 48 -6.28 -13.94 13.36
N LEU A 49 -4.96 -13.79 13.55
CA LEU A 49 -4.16 -12.85 12.75
C LEU A 49 -4.06 -13.33 11.30
N GLU A 50 -3.82 -14.61 11.07
CA GLU A 50 -3.81 -15.21 9.73
C GLU A 50 -5.17 -15.04 9.03
N THR A 51 -6.27 -15.27 9.76
CA THR A 51 -7.62 -15.05 9.20
C THR A 51 -7.85 -13.58 8.83
N ARG A 52 -7.42 -12.64 9.68
CA ARG A 52 -7.55 -11.21 9.39
C ARG A 52 -6.67 -10.78 8.23
N MET A 53 -5.48 -11.36 8.08
CA MET A 53 -4.60 -11.11 6.93
C MET A 53 -5.27 -11.56 5.64
N GLN A 54 -5.82 -12.77 5.60
CA GLN A 54 -6.55 -13.26 4.42
C GLN A 54 -7.75 -12.37 4.07
N GLN A 55 -8.55 -11.97 5.07
CA GLN A 55 -9.68 -11.05 4.84
C GLN A 55 -9.25 -9.69 4.31
N LEU A 56 -8.10 -9.16 4.77
CA LEU A 56 -7.54 -7.90 4.28
C LEU A 56 -7.03 -8.04 2.85
N GLU A 57 -6.39 -9.15 2.51
CA GLU A 57 -5.93 -9.44 1.14
C GLU A 57 -7.11 -9.52 0.16
N GLU A 58 -8.16 -10.26 0.51
CA GLU A 58 -9.39 -10.33 -0.28
C GLU A 58 -10.06 -8.96 -0.46
N MET A 59 -10.12 -8.17 0.63
CA MET A 59 -10.71 -6.83 0.58
C MET A 59 -9.89 -5.88 -0.30
N VAL A 60 -8.56 -5.94 -0.23
CA VAL A 60 -7.69 -5.13 -1.09
C VAL A 60 -7.90 -5.51 -2.56
N GLN A 61 -8.02 -6.81 -2.86
CA GLN A 61 -8.27 -7.27 -4.22
C GLN A 61 -9.64 -6.78 -4.74
N ASP A 62 -10.72 -6.95 -3.98
CA ASP A 62 -12.06 -6.45 -4.36
C ASP A 62 -12.07 -4.93 -4.55
N LEU A 63 -11.36 -4.18 -3.69
CA LEU A 63 -11.22 -2.73 -3.85
C LEU A 63 -10.43 -2.35 -5.10
N GLN A 64 -9.37 -3.08 -5.44
CA GLN A 64 -8.61 -2.87 -6.68
C GLN A 64 -9.49 -3.10 -7.91
N GLU A 65 -10.21 -4.22 -7.95
CA GLU A 65 -11.13 -4.56 -9.06
C GLU A 65 -12.23 -3.50 -9.23
N ARG A 66 -12.80 -3.01 -8.12
CA ARG A 66 -13.79 -1.93 -8.16
C ARG A 66 -13.20 -0.62 -8.66
N ASN A 67 -11.97 -0.29 -8.26
CA ASN A 67 -11.29 0.91 -8.70
C ASN A 67 -11.02 0.86 -10.21
N ASP A 68 -10.55 -0.28 -10.71
CA ASP A 68 -10.33 -0.50 -12.15
C ASP A 68 -11.63 -0.40 -12.95
N CYS A 69 -12.71 -1.00 -12.45
CA CYS A 69 -14.03 -0.90 -13.05
C CYS A 69 -14.53 0.56 -13.09
N LEU A 70 -14.35 1.31 -12.00
CA LEU A 70 -14.71 2.73 -11.93
C LEU A 70 -13.86 3.59 -12.85
N ASN A 71 -12.56 3.30 -12.98
CA ASN A 71 -11.67 4.00 -13.90
C ASN A 71 -12.08 3.76 -15.34
N TYR A 72 -12.42 2.51 -15.69
CA TYR A 72 -12.94 2.18 -17.02
C TYR A 72 -14.23 2.95 -17.32
N LYS A 73 -15.22 2.91 -16.41
CA LYS A 73 -16.49 3.64 -16.58
C LYS A 73 -16.30 5.15 -16.68
N THR A 74 -15.39 5.71 -15.87
CA THR A 74 -15.05 7.13 -15.91
C THR A 74 -14.45 7.50 -17.26
N ASN A 75 -13.53 6.69 -17.77
CA ASN A 75 -12.91 6.94 -19.08
C ASN A 75 -13.92 6.81 -20.22
N ASP A 76 -14.81 5.81 -20.16
CA ASP A 76 -15.88 5.62 -21.14
C ASP A 76 -16.85 6.82 -21.17
N LEU A 77 -17.31 7.27 -20.00
CA LEU A 77 -18.14 8.48 -19.88
C LEU A 77 -17.40 9.74 -20.39
N ALA A 78 -16.11 9.87 -20.10
CA ALA A 78 -15.29 10.96 -20.61
C ALA A 78 -15.15 10.92 -22.13
N GLN A 79 -15.12 9.74 -22.75
CA GLN A 79 -15.10 9.62 -24.22
C GLN A 79 -16.39 10.15 -24.85
N TYR A 80 -17.56 9.89 -24.25
CA TYR A 80 -18.82 10.46 -24.72
C TYR A 80 -18.83 11.99 -24.66
N GLN A 81 -18.21 12.59 -23.64
CA GLN A 81 -18.04 14.04 -23.55
C GLN A 81 -17.05 14.57 -24.61
N ARG A 82 -15.97 13.83 -24.91
CA ARG A 82 -14.98 14.22 -25.93
C ARG A 82 -15.50 14.10 -27.36
N ARG A 83 -16.47 13.23 -27.63
CA ARG A 83 -16.98 12.97 -28.99
C ARG A 83 -17.51 14.22 -29.70
N CYS A 84 -18.00 15.21 -28.95
CA CYS A 84 -18.50 16.49 -29.48
C CYS A 84 -17.59 17.68 -29.15
N ALA A 85 -16.36 17.43 -28.72
CA ALA A 85 -15.39 18.46 -28.37
C ALA A 85 -14.19 18.42 -29.32
N PHE A 86 -13.71 19.60 -29.72
CA PHE A 86 -12.50 19.75 -30.53
C PHE A 86 -11.52 20.70 -29.84
N HIS A 87 -10.25 20.32 -29.78
CA HIS A 87 -9.19 21.15 -29.21
C HIS A 87 -8.39 21.82 -30.31
N ILE A 88 -8.30 23.16 -30.23
CA ILE A 88 -7.54 23.99 -31.16
C ILE A 88 -6.31 24.51 -30.43
N TYR A 89 -5.13 24.12 -30.90
CA TYR A 89 -3.83 24.53 -30.35
C TYR A 89 -3.20 25.64 -31.20
N GLY A 90 -2.20 26.34 -30.64
CA GLY A 90 -1.44 27.36 -31.37
C GLY A 90 -2.14 28.72 -31.53
N ILE A 91 -3.31 28.92 -30.93
CA ILE A 91 -3.99 30.22 -30.95
C ILE A 91 -3.43 31.10 -29.84
N ALA A 92 -2.83 32.24 -30.20
CA ALA A 92 -2.30 33.23 -29.26
C ALA A 92 -3.33 33.62 -28.16
N GLU A 93 -2.84 33.85 -26.94
CA GLU A 93 -3.66 34.23 -25.81
C GLU A 93 -3.97 35.73 -25.83
N ASN A 94 -5.17 36.08 -26.29
CA ASN A 94 -5.68 37.44 -26.22
C ASN A 94 -6.83 37.47 -25.21
N LYS A 95 -6.72 38.31 -24.16
CA LYS A 95 -7.69 38.37 -23.05
C LYS A 95 -9.12 38.72 -23.48
N GLU A 96 -9.28 39.40 -24.61
CA GLU A 96 -10.56 39.94 -25.10
C GLU A 96 -11.05 39.27 -26.40
N GLY A 97 -10.36 38.24 -26.89
CA GLY A 97 -10.70 37.61 -28.17
C GLY A 97 -12.05 36.89 -28.13
N ASN A 98 -12.94 37.21 -29.07
CA ASN A 98 -14.16 36.42 -29.30
C ASN A 98 -13.79 35.02 -29.81
N LYS A 99 -13.92 34.03 -28.92
CA LYS A 99 -13.54 32.62 -29.18
C LYS A 99 -14.39 32.01 -30.29
N ASN A 100 -15.68 32.32 -30.37
CA ASN A 100 -16.56 31.84 -31.44
C ASN A 100 -16.14 32.41 -32.79
N ALA A 101 -15.69 33.68 -32.85
CA ALA A 101 -15.19 34.27 -34.10
C ALA A 101 -13.94 33.53 -34.62
N ILE A 102 -13.05 33.11 -33.72
CA ILE A 102 -11.86 32.31 -34.08
C ILE A 102 -12.29 30.94 -34.63
N ILE A 103 -13.23 30.26 -33.97
CA ILE A 103 -13.76 28.96 -34.44
C ILE A 103 -14.38 29.10 -35.84
N LYS A 104 -15.21 30.13 -36.06
CA LYS A 104 -15.83 30.40 -37.37
C LYS A 104 -14.80 30.71 -38.45
N TYR A 105 -13.75 31.47 -38.11
CA TYR A 105 -12.63 31.73 -39.02
C TYR A 105 -11.91 30.44 -39.41
N ILE A 106 -11.60 29.57 -38.45
CA ILE A 106 -10.94 28.28 -38.70
C ILE A 106 -11.83 27.39 -39.57
N GLY A 107 -13.13 27.30 -39.28
CA GLY A 107 -14.08 26.57 -40.12
C GLY A 107 -14.04 27.05 -41.56
N LYS A 108 -14.10 28.37 -41.78
CA LYS A 108 -14.00 28.98 -43.11
C LYS A 108 -12.70 28.60 -43.83
N VAL A 109 -11.55 28.63 -43.14
CA VAL A 109 -10.25 28.22 -43.70
C VAL A 109 -10.24 26.74 -44.10
N MET A 110 -10.92 25.90 -43.32
CA MET A 110 -11.07 24.46 -43.58
C MET A 110 -12.16 24.13 -44.61
N GLY A 111 -12.87 25.13 -45.16
CA GLY A 111 -13.99 24.92 -46.09
C GLY A 111 -15.28 24.42 -45.44
N VAL A 112 -15.39 24.53 -44.10
CA VAL A 112 -16.57 24.13 -43.33
C VAL A 112 -17.31 25.37 -42.84
N LYS A 113 -18.61 25.46 -43.15
CA LYS A 113 -19.46 26.52 -42.63
C LYS A 113 -19.84 26.21 -41.19
N VAL A 114 -19.50 27.11 -40.26
CA VAL A 114 -19.81 26.99 -38.83
C VAL A 114 -20.64 28.19 -38.41
N GLU A 115 -21.81 27.94 -37.83
CA GLU A 115 -22.72 28.94 -37.28
C GLU A 115 -22.66 28.96 -35.74
N ASP A 116 -23.17 30.01 -35.11
CA ASP A 116 -23.17 30.09 -33.63
C ASP A 116 -24.05 29.02 -32.98
N SER A 117 -25.09 28.53 -33.67
CA SER A 117 -25.92 27.40 -33.23
C SER A 117 -25.16 26.07 -33.16
N ASP A 118 -24.04 25.96 -33.89
CA ASP A 118 -23.22 24.75 -33.92
C ASP A 118 -22.22 24.72 -32.74
N ILE A 119 -22.04 25.84 -32.04
CA ILE A 119 -21.07 26.01 -30.95
C ILE A 119 -21.82 25.99 -29.62
N TYR A 120 -21.85 24.84 -28.96
CA TYR A 120 -22.43 24.71 -27.63
C TYR A 120 -21.68 25.53 -26.56
N ALA A 121 -20.35 25.43 -26.54
CA ALA A 121 -19.50 26.17 -25.63
C ALA A 121 -18.10 26.37 -26.21
N SER A 122 -17.48 27.53 -25.96
CA SER A 122 -16.09 27.79 -26.32
C SER A 122 -15.32 28.41 -25.14
N HIS A 123 -14.22 27.77 -24.76
CA HIS A 123 -13.38 28.24 -23.66
C HIS A 123 -11.92 27.89 -23.91
N ARG A 124 -11.02 28.60 -23.22
CA ARG A 124 -9.61 28.25 -23.18
C ARG A 124 -9.44 27.23 -22.05
N LEU A 125 -8.66 26.18 -22.31
CA LEU A 125 -8.25 25.26 -21.26
C LEU A 125 -7.34 26.03 -20.29
N LYS A 126 -7.51 25.82 -18.98
CA LYS A 126 -6.59 26.38 -17.99
C LYS A 126 -5.20 25.78 -18.27
N GLN A 127 -4.18 26.62 -18.32
CA GLN A 127 -2.81 26.13 -18.28
C GLN A 127 -2.62 25.48 -16.91
N ASN A 128 -2.51 24.16 -16.88
CA ASN A 128 -2.01 23.49 -15.69
C ASN A 128 -0.58 23.98 -15.52
N LYS A 129 -0.30 24.72 -14.44
CA LYS A 129 1.07 24.92 -14.00
C LYS A 129 1.61 23.54 -13.67
N GLN A 130 2.38 22.98 -14.59
CA GLN A 130 3.06 21.72 -14.42
C GLN A 130 4.09 21.95 -13.31
N GLY A 131 3.86 21.36 -12.14
CA GLY A 131 4.73 21.55 -10.98
C GLY A 131 4.23 21.03 -9.64
N ASP A 132 3.28 20.10 -9.58
CA ASP A 132 3.01 19.33 -8.37
C ASP A 132 3.08 17.84 -8.73
N ASP A 133 4.33 17.36 -8.82
CA ASP A 133 4.65 15.94 -8.65
C ASP A 133 4.41 15.63 -7.16
N CYS A 134 3.40 14.82 -6.88
CA CYS A 134 3.22 14.05 -5.64
C CYS A 134 3.00 12.59 -6.04
#